data_AF-A0A8J7EF50-F1
#
_entry.id   AF-A0A8J7EF50-F1
#
_cell.length_a   1.000
_cell.length_b   1.000
_cell.length_c   1.000
_cell.angle_alpha   90.00
_cell.angle_beta   90.00
_cell.angle_gamma   90.00
#
_symmetry.space_group_name_H-M   'P 1'
#
loop_
_entity.id
_entity.type
_entity.pdbx_description
1 polymer ?
#
loop_
_entity_poly.entity_id
_entity_poly.type
_entity_poly.pdbx_seq_one_letter_code
_entity_poly.pdbx_strand_id
1 'polypeptide(L)'
;MNVFGVGLPEMALILVLALLVFGPKKLPEIGRSLGKAIKGFQDASREFEEEFKKEAQQIEKAVTTPMKATLEPESQKVLTPPDAAADAELTVAETPVEVSDTNGSSPEESAETNSPT
;
A
#
# COMPACT_ATOMS: atom_id res chain seq x y z
N MET A 1 11.56 6.92 -2.03
CA MET A 1 11.48 5.76 -2.93
C MET A 1 11.43 6.28 -4.35
N ASN A 2 12.57 6.34 -5.04
CA ASN A 2 12.63 6.80 -6.43
C ASN A 2 12.34 5.59 -7.32
N VAL A 3 11.08 5.41 -7.70
CA VAL A 3 10.60 4.16 -8.30
C VAL A 3 11.24 3.77 -9.63
N PHE A 4 12.01 4.66 -10.28
CA PHE A 4 12.70 4.35 -11.53
C PHE A 4 14.07 5.03 -11.69
N GLY A 5 14.64 5.66 -10.66
CA GLY A 5 15.77 6.59 -10.87
C GLY A 5 15.43 7.81 -11.74
N VAL A 6 14.17 7.92 -12.17
CA VAL A 6 13.57 8.99 -12.96
C VAL A 6 12.80 9.87 -11.98
N GLY A 7 13.26 11.10 -11.78
CA GLY A 7 12.54 12.12 -11.02
C GLY A 7 11.50 12.84 -11.88
N LEU A 8 10.84 13.83 -11.27
CA LEU A 8 9.98 14.75 -12.02
C LEU A 8 10.67 15.42 -13.23
N PRO A 9 11.95 15.84 -13.16
CA PRO A 9 12.63 16.45 -14.30
C PRO A 9 12.76 15.51 -15.50
N GLU A 10 13.16 14.27 -15.27
CA GLU A 10 13.35 13.28 -16.33
C GLU A 10 12.00 12.85 -16.94
N MET A 11 10.94 12.72 -16.12
CA MET A 11 9.58 12.50 -16.62
C MET A 11 9.09 13.67 -17.48
N ALA A 12 9.39 14.92 -17.09
CA ALA A 12 9.03 16.09 -17.87
C ALA A 12 9.77 16.13 -19.22
N LEU A 13 11.05 15.74 -19.27
CA LEU A 13 11.81 15.67 -20.52
C LEU A 13 11.19 14.67 -21.51
N ILE A 14 10.83 13.48 -21.03
CA ILE A 14 10.15 12.46 -21.86
C ILE A 14 8.77 12.98 -22.30
N LEU A 15 8.04 13.66 -21.42
CA LEU A 15 6.75 14.28 -21.77
C LEU A 15 6.91 15.31 -22.88
N VAL A 16 7.94 16.15 -22.83
CA VAL A 16 8.22 17.14 -23.89
C VAL A 16 8.52 16.47 -25.23
N LEU A 17 9.31 15.38 -25.24
CA LEU A 17 9.56 14.61 -26.47
C LEU A 17 8.28 13.98 -27.02
N ALA A 18 7.47 13.37 -26.16
CA ALA A 18 6.17 12.82 -26.53
C ALA A 18 5.23 13.91 -27.06
N LEU A 19 5.25 15.10 -26.45
CA LEU A 19 4.51 16.28 -26.90
C LEU A 19 5.00 16.82 -28.24
N LEU A 20 6.26 16.62 -28.59
CA LEU A 20 6.78 17.02 -29.90
C LEU A 20 6.26 16.07 -31.00
N VAL A 21 6.19 14.77 -30.70
CA VAL A 21 5.68 13.75 -31.63
C VAL A 21 4.16 13.83 -31.77
N PHE A 22 3.42 13.88 -30.65
CA PHE A 22 1.96 13.84 -30.65
C PHE A 22 1.32 15.24 -30.64
N GLY A 23 2.00 16.26 -30.13
CA GLY A 23 1.47 17.62 -29.98
C GLY A 23 0.78 17.87 -28.62
N PRO A 24 0.88 19.09 -28.06
CA PRO A 24 0.24 19.47 -26.79
C PRO A 24 -1.29 19.49 -26.83
N LYS A 25 -1.87 19.54 -28.03
CA LYS A 25 -3.33 19.46 -28.22
C LYS A 25 -3.85 18.03 -28.15
N LYS A 26 -3.02 17.01 -28.45
CA LYS A 26 -3.44 15.60 -28.51
C LYS A 26 -3.52 14.92 -27.15
N LEU A 27 -2.63 15.24 -26.20
CA LEU A 27 -2.72 14.70 -24.84
C LEU A 27 -4.08 14.97 -24.16
N PRO A 28 -4.60 16.22 -24.10
CA PRO A 28 -5.90 16.46 -23.46
C PRO A 28 -7.07 15.89 -24.26
N GLU A 29 -6.94 15.73 -25.58
CA GLU A 29 -7.94 15.06 -26.42
C GLU A 29 -8.05 13.57 -26.06
N ILE A 30 -6.91 12.87 -26.02
CA ILE A 30 -6.82 11.45 -25.63
C ILE A 30 -7.28 11.28 -24.18
N GLY A 31 -6.79 12.12 -23.26
CA GLY A 31 -7.18 12.07 -21.85
C GLY A 31 -8.68 12.28 -21.64
N ARG A 32 -9.34 13.16 -22.40
CA ARG A 32 -10.80 13.31 -22.35
C ARG A 32 -11.53 12.07 -22.87
N SER A 33 -11.05 11.45 -23.95
CA SER A 33 -11.67 10.24 -24.50
C SER A 33 -11.54 9.05 -23.55
N LEU A 34 -10.33 8.83 -23.01
CA LEU A 34 -10.04 7.78 -22.04
C LEU A 34 -10.78 8.02 -20.73
N GLY A 35 -10.82 9.27 -20.25
CA GLY A 35 -11.56 9.64 -19.05
C GLY A 35 -13.06 9.36 -19.17
N LYS A 36 -13.66 9.63 -20.34
CA LYS A 36 -15.06 9.26 -20.61
C LYS A 36 -15.26 7.74 -20.61
N ALA A 37 -14.33 6.99 -21.22
CA ALA A 37 -14.39 5.53 -21.25
C ALA A 37 -14.27 4.92 -19.84
N ILE A 38 -13.30 5.37 -19.04
CA ILE A 38 -13.10 4.93 -17.65
C ILE A 38 -14.31 5.30 -16.79
N LYS A 39 -14.88 6.51 -16.98
CA LYS A 39 -16.09 6.91 -16.26
C LYS A 39 -17.27 6.02 -16.61
N GLY A 40 -17.55 5.79 -17.88
CA GLY A 40 -18.62 4.89 -18.32
C GLY A 40 -18.42 3.45 -17.82
N PHE A 41 -17.18 2.96 -17.80
CA PHE A 41 -16.86 1.64 -17.25
C PHE A 41 -17.15 1.57 -15.74
N GLN A 42 -16.78 2.59 -14.97
CA GLN A 42 -17.09 2.66 -13.54
C GLN A 42 -18.60 2.75 -13.28
N ASP A 43 -19.30 3.57 -14.04
CA ASP A 43 -20.76 3.74 -13.92
C ASP A 43 -21.47 2.40 -14.18
N ALA A 44 -21.12 1.72 -15.28
CA ALA A 44 -21.67 0.41 -15.61
C ALA A 44 -21.31 -0.65 -14.54
N SER A 45 -20.05 -0.69 -14.09
CA SER A 45 -19.62 -1.62 -13.04
C SER A 45 -20.41 -1.44 -11.74
N ARG A 46 -20.70 -0.19 -11.37
CA ARG A 46 -21.48 0.16 -10.18
C ARG A 46 -22.94 -0.26 -10.31
N GLU A 47 -23.54 -0.09 -11.49
CA GLU A 47 -24.89 -0.55 -11.78
C GLU A 47 -24.99 -2.09 -11.67
N PHE A 48 -24.04 -2.82 -12.26
CA PHE A 48 -23.97 -4.28 -12.13
C PHE A 48 -23.81 -4.75 -10.67
N GLU A 49 -22.98 -4.08 -9.87
CA GLU A 49 -22.81 -4.42 -8.45
C GLU A 49 -24.12 -4.19 -7.66
N GLU A 50 -24.82 -3.08 -7.93
CA GLU A 50 -26.10 -2.78 -7.30
C GLU A 50 -27.20 -3.78 -7.69
N GLU A 51 -27.28 -4.18 -8.96
CA GLU A 51 -28.21 -5.20 -9.45
C GLU A 51 -27.92 -6.57 -8.83
N PHE A 52 -26.66 -7.01 -8.88
CA PHE A 52 -26.25 -8.29 -8.30
C PHE A 52 -26.54 -8.35 -6.80
N LYS A 53 -26.29 -7.26 -6.07
CA LYS A 53 -26.58 -7.16 -4.63
C LYS A 53 -28.08 -7.20 -4.35
N LYS A 54 -28.92 -6.55 -5.18
CA LYS A 54 -30.38 -6.62 -5.05
C LYS A 54 -30.91 -8.03 -5.30
N GLU A 55 -30.40 -8.71 -6.32
CA GLU A 55 -30.80 -10.09 -6.62
C GLU A 55 -30.35 -11.06 -5.52
N ALA A 56 -29.10 -10.95 -5.07
CA ALA A 56 -28.57 -11.77 -3.98
C ALA A 56 -29.39 -11.60 -2.68
N GLN A 57 -29.75 -10.37 -2.31
CA GLN A 57 -30.58 -10.10 -1.13
C GLN A 57 -32.02 -10.63 -1.26
N GLN A 58 -32.58 -10.64 -2.47
CA GLN A 58 -33.91 -11.21 -2.70
C GLN A 58 -33.90 -12.74 -2.60
N ILE A 59 -32.85 -13.39 -3.09
CA ILE A 59 -32.67 -14.85 -2.93
C ILE A 59 -32.46 -15.20 -1.45
N GLU A 60 -31.66 -14.43 -0.71
CA GLU A 60 -31.42 -14.64 0.72
C GLU A 60 -32.70 -14.47 1.55
N LYS A 61 -33.52 -13.45 1.25
CA LYS A 61 -34.82 -13.24 1.90
C LYS A 61 -35.82 -14.36 1.59
N ALA A 62 -35.80 -14.90 0.38
CA ALA A 62 -36.69 -16.01 0.00
C ALA A 62 -36.31 -17.34 0.68
N VAL A 63 -35.06 -17.49 1.13
CA VAL A 63 -34.57 -18.73 1.78
C VAL A 63 -34.64 -18.66 3.32
N THR A 64 -34.75 -17.48 3.93
CA THR A 64 -34.63 -17.30 5.42
C THR A 64 -35.98 -17.12 6.16
N THR A 65 -37.13 -17.48 5.59
CA THR A 65 -38.40 -17.53 6.35
C THR A 65 -39.18 -18.78 5.97
N PRO A 66 -38.97 -19.90 6.70
CA PRO A 66 -39.72 -20.12 7.93
C PRO A 66 -38.93 -20.94 8.98
N MET A 67 -38.10 -20.31 9.82
CA MET A 67 -37.64 -20.97 11.06
C MET A 67 -37.15 -19.95 12.10
N LYS A 68 -38.04 -19.05 12.53
CA LYS A 68 -37.83 -18.25 13.76
C LYS A 68 -39.03 -18.42 14.70
N ALA A 69 -39.35 -19.67 14.99
CA ALA A 69 -40.12 -20.06 16.16
C ALA A 69 -39.47 -21.33 16.69
N THR A 70 -39.13 -21.35 17.98
CA THR A 70 -38.29 -22.33 18.70
C THR A 70 -36.85 -21.85 18.86
N LEU A 71 -36.40 -21.87 20.12
CA LEU A 71 -35.05 -21.59 20.64
C LEU A 71 -34.80 -20.17 21.16
N GLU A 72 -35.57 -19.79 22.19
CA GLU A 72 -35.01 -19.32 23.47
C GLU A 72 -35.84 -19.97 24.59
N PRO A 73 -35.37 -20.18 25.83
CA PRO A 73 -34.01 -20.10 26.39
C PRO A 73 -33.59 -21.44 27.05
N GLU A 74 -32.30 -21.66 27.33
CA GLU A 74 -31.80 -22.25 28.58
C GLU A 74 -30.34 -22.72 28.44
N SER A 75 -29.57 -22.42 29.48
CA SER A 75 -28.33 -23.09 29.87
C SER A 75 -27.05 -22.72 29.12
N GLN A 76 -26.41 -21.64 29.57
CA GLN A 76 -25.11 -21.81 30.20
C GLN A 76 -24.83 -20.71 31.23
N LYS A 77 -25.07 -21.13 32.47
CA LYS A 77 -24.64 -20.51 33.71
C LYS A 77 -23.14 -20.78 33.90
N VAL A 78 -22.45 -19.81 34.53
CA VAL A 78 -21.13 -19.92 35.20
C VAL A 78 -19.95 -20.10 34.22
N LEU A 79 -18.95 -19.23 34.12
CA LEU A 79 -18.12 -18.64 35.18
C LEU A 79 -17.51 -17.29 34.72
N THR A 80 -17.80 -16.23 35.46
CA THR A 80 -16.79 -15.22 35.88
C THR A 80 -16.63 -15.41 37.40
N PRO A 81 -15.69 -14.77 38.14
CA PRO A 81 -14.67 -13.75 37.79
C PRO A 81 -13.31 -14.12 38.49
N PRO A 82 -12.52 -13.23 39.12
CA PRO A 82 -11.84 -11.96 38.76
C PRO A 82 -10.28 -12.06 38.93
N ASP A 83 -9.50 -11.28 38.20
CA ASP A 83 -8.22 -10.63 38.63
C ASP A 83 -7.64 -9.92 37.39
N ALA A 84 -7.54 -8.60 37.23
CA ALA A 84 -7.00 -7.55 38.10
C ALA A 84 -5.51 -7.69 38.41
N ALA A 85 -4.64 -7.42 37.44
CA ALA A 85 -3.36 -6.69 37.62
C ALA A 85 -2.60 -6.74 36.28
N ALA A 86 -2.36 -5.64 35.57
CA ALA A 86 -1.55 -4.48 35.89
C ALA A 86 -0.18 -4.56 35.18
N ASP A 87 0.27 -3.37 34.74
CA ASP A 87 1.66 -2.96 34.49
C ASP A 87 2.38 -3.61 33.27
N ALA A 88 3.12 -2.94 32.39
CA ALA A 88 3.70 -1.59 32.30
C ALA A 88 3.98 -1.35 30.79
N GLU A 89 3.61 -0.23 30.19
CA GLU A 89 4.41 1.00 30.09
C GLU A 89 5.92 0.74 29.82
N LEU A 90 6.37 0.98 28.59
CA LEU A 90 7.79 1.14 28.25
C LEU A 90 8.00 2.58 27.78
N THR A 91 8.37 3.44 28.73
CA THR A 91 8.81 4.81 28.56
C THR A 91 10.28 4.93 28.98
N VAL A 92 10.95 5.95 28.42
CA VAL A 92 12.23 6.57 28.85
C VAL A 92 13.50 5.77 28.47
N ALA A 93 14.30 6.16 27.48
CA ALA A 93 15.16 7.35 27.34
C ALA A 93 16.39 7.38 28.27
N GLU A 94 17.50 7.84 27.68
CA GLU A 94 18.76 8.29 28.30
C GLU A 94 19.67 7.21 28.93
N THR A 95 21.00 7.22 28.81
CA THR A 95 22.03 8.10 28.22
C THR A 95 23.37 7.28 28.22
N PRO A 96 24.59 7.81 28.39
CA PRO A 96 25.61 7.92 27.34
C PRO A 96 26.91 7.18 27.71
N VAL A 97 27.68 6.67 26.74
CA VAL A 97 29.10 6.36 27.05
C VAL A 97 30.01 6.76 25.90
N GLU A 98 30.78 7.78 26.26
CA GLU A 98 31.97 8.37 25.66
C GLU A 98 33.15 7.36 25.57
N VAL A 99 34.22 7.79 24.90
CA VAL A 99 35.61 7.27 24.79
C VAL A 99 35.88 6.36 23.58
N SER A 100 36.53 6.83 22.51
CA SER A 100 37.89 7.39 22.36
C SER A 100 39.00 6.36 22.58
N ASP A 101 39.47 5.76 21.49
CA ASP A 101 40.84 5.23 21.31
C ASP A 101 41.12 5.23 19.79
N THR A 102 41.86 6.18 19.24
CA THR A 102 43.34 6.28 19.15
C THR A 102 44.02 5.18 18.31
N ASN A 103 44.45 5.64 17.12
CA ASN A 103 45.75 5.39 16.49
C ASN A 103 46.08 3.98 15.95
N GLY A 104 46.44 3.95 14.66
CA GLY A 104 46.95 2.76 13.99
C GLY A 104 47.34 3.05 12.54
N SER A 105 48.41 3.82 12.33
CA SER A 105 49.12 3.90 11.06
C SER A 105 49.53 2.51 10.56
N SER A 106 49.36 2.25 9.27
CA SER A 106 50.23 1.36 8.52
C SER A 106 50.52 1.99 7.15
N PRO A 107 51.80 2.19 6.79
CA PRO A 107 52.22 2.76 5.52
C PRO A 107 52.51 1.68 4.47
N GLU A 108 52.53 2.13 3.20
CA GLU A 108 53.30 1.59 2.06
C GLU A 108 53.12 0.11 1.66
N GLU A 109 52.80 -0.14 0.38
CA GLU A 109 53.82 -0.69 -0.53
C GLU A 109 53.35 -0.58 -1.98
N SER A 110 54.21 0.02 -2.78
CA SER A 110 54.11 0.21 -4.22
C SER A 110 54.86 -0.93 -4.89
N ALA A 111 54.29 -1.55 -5.92
CA ALA A 111 55.08 -2.37 -6.85
C ALA A 111 54.50 -2.29 -8.26
N GLU A 112 54.77 -1.15 -8.88
CA GLU A 112 54.96 -1.02 -10.31
C GLU A 112 56.24 -1.78 -10.69
N THR A 113 56.23 -2.54 -11.79
CA THR A 113 57.31 -2.64 -12.81
C THR A 113 57.29 -3.99 -13.55
N ASN A 114 57.00 -3.85 -14.85
CA ASN A 114 57.73 -4.41 -15.99
C ASN A 114 58.18 -5.88 -15.98
N SER A 115 57.72 -6.61 -16.99
CA SER A 115 58.63 -7.39 -17.85
C SER A 115 58.06 -7.54 -19.27
N PRO A 116 58.87 -7.27 -20.31
CA PRO A 116 58.54 -7.57 -21.69
C PRO A 116 59.10 -8.94 -22.10
N THR A 117 58.36 -9.68 -22.94
CA THR A 117 58.80 -10.49 -24.11
C THR A 117 57.68 -11.47 -24.46
#